data_AF-A0A821N2F9-F1
#
_entry.id   AF-A0A821N2F9-F1
#
_cell.length_a   1.000
_cell.length_b   1.000
_cell.length_c   1.000
_cell.angle_alpha   90.00
_cell.angle_beta   90.00
_cell.angle_gamma   90.00
#
_symmetry.space_group_name_H-M   'P 1'
#
loop_
_entity.id
_entity.type
_entity.pdbx_description
1 polymer ?
#
loop_
_entity_poly.entity_id
_entity_poly.type
_entity_poly.pdbx_seq_one_letter_code
_entity_poly.pdbx_strand_id
1 'polypeptide(L)'
;NDIDIEYNPNFRVYFITQLNNPHFLPDICIRVTLINFTITQNGLEHQLLSLVVLNEEPHLEYERKVLLETMAQDLKSLRDFEDRTLEMLTTSEQHLLDRHDLIDNLTRSKITSDEIANRYHENESNERQINLARQCYVSLAKRGSLLYFLINHLSRLNIMYQFSLTWFQRTFHSCILDHDSTRRMSMTNLSNELDPLQRLTRQRRSSSLLSSLISSPRQSISEELTREQIPINLTRTRHNTKSFVSTITPQQRAATLRLMVDRLTYTIYQLVSWSLFA
;
A
#
# COMPACT_ATOMS: atom_id res chain seq x y z
N ASN A 1 -30.75 -3.96 -35.43
CA ASN A 1 -31.08 -3.09 -34.29
C ASN A 1 -31.13 -1.70 -34.86
N ASP A 2 -32.24 -1.38 -35.52
CA ASP A 2 -32.35 -0.20 -36.38
C ASP A 2 -33.19 0.80 -35.62
N ILE A 3 -32.62 1.27 -34.51
CA ILE A 3 -33.19 2.34 -33.71
C ILE A 3 -32.20 3.48 -33.85
N ASP A 4 -32.61 4.54 -34.53
CA ASP A 4 -31.85 5.78 -34.58
C ASP A 4 -31.93 6.44 -33.20
N ILE A 5 -30.78 6.58 -32.55
CA ILE A 5 -30.67 7.14 -31.19
C ILE A 5 -29.97 8.49 -31.30
N GLU A 6 -30.57 9.53 -30.69
CA GLU A 6 -29.97 10.86 -30.60
C GLU A 6 -28.68 10.83 -29.77
N TYR A 7 -27.59 11.40 -30.31
CA TYR A 7 -26.28 11.40 -29.66
C TYR A 7 -26.17 12.54 -28.64
N ASN A 8 -25.93 12.20 -27.37
CA ASN A 8 -25.65 13.19 -26.33
C ASN A 8 -24.15 13.59 -26.37
N PRO A 9 -23.80 14.88 -26.56
CA PRO A 9 -22.41 15.33 -26.61
C PRO A 9 -21.62 15.12 -25.31
N ASN A 10 -22.30 14.93 -24.17
CA ASN A 10 -21.67 14.65 -22.88
C ASN A 10 -21.49 13.15 -22.60
N PHE A 11 -21.87 12.29 -23.54
CA PHE A 11 -21.74 10.84 -23.37
C PHE A 11 -20.27 10.41 -23.30
N ARG A 12 -19.93 9.57 -22.32
CA ARG A 12 -18.60 8.99 -22.14
C ARG A 12 -18.73 7.50 -21.87
N VAL A 13 -17.87 6.71 -22.50
CA VAL A 13 -17.82 5.24 -22.32
C VAL A 13 -16.44 4.84 -21.83
N TYR A 14 -16.43 3.97 -20.82
CA TYR A 14 -15.22 3.36 -20.30
C TYR A 14 -15.39 1.86 -20.34
N PHE A 15 -14.41 1.16 -20.91
CA PHE A 15 -14.34 -0.30 -20.92
C PHE A 15 -13.25 -0.75 -19.95
N ILE A 16 -13.54 -1.78 -19.15
CA ILE A 16 -12.62 -2.33 -18.15
C ILE A 16 -12.45 -3.81 -18.44
N THR A 17 -11.22 -4.32 -18.37
CA THR A 17 -10.90 -5.74 -18.50
C THR A 17 -9.92 -6.14 -17.41
N GLN A 18 -10.10 -7.35 -16.88
CA GLN A 18 -9.22 -7.94 -15.86
C GLN A 18 -8.07 -8.75 -16.47
N LEU A 19 -8.05 -8.89 -17.80
CA LEU A 19 -6.98 -9.61 -18.48
C LEU A 19 -5.70 -8.76 -18.46
N ASN A 20 -4.58 -9.34 -18.05
CA ASN A 20 -3.29 -8.64 -17.99
C ASN A 20 -2.76 -8.27 -19.38
N ASN A 21 -3.05 -9.09 -20.39
CA ASN A 21 -2.63 -8.85 -21.78
C ASN A 21 -3.71 -9.32 -22.78
N PRO A 22 -4.84 -8.61 -22.86
CA PRO A 22 -5.87 -8.88 -23.87
C PRO A 22 -5.30 -8.58 -25.27
N HIS A 23 -5.52 -9.50 -26.21
CA HIS A 23 -5.13 -9.28 -27.60
C HIS A 23 -6.18 -8.42 -28.31
N PHE A 24 -5.92 -7.12 -28.43
CA PHE A 24 -6.77 -6.21 -29.20
C PHE A 24 -6.32 -6.13 -30.65
N LEU A 25 -7.29 -6.15 -31.57
CA LEU A 25 -7.04 -5.90 -32.98
C LEU A 25 -6.55 -4.46 -33.18
N PRO A 26 -5.63 -4.18 -34.13
CA PRO A 26 -5.13 -2.83 -34.39
C PRO A 26 -6.25 -1.81 -34.64
N ASP A 27 -7.34 -2.21 -35.29
CA ASP A 27 -8.51 -1.35 -35.56
C ASP A 27 -9.19 -0.85 -34.27
N ILE A 28 -9.17 -1.65 -33.20
CA ILE A 28 -9.69 -1.23 -31.88
C ILE A 28 -8.69 -0.29 -31.22
N CYS A 29 -7.40 -0.62 -31.24
CA CYS A 29 -6.33 0.17 -30.61
C CYS A 29 -6.21 1.60 -31.15
N ILE A 30 -6.65 1.84 -32.38
CA ILE A 30 -6.66 3.19 -32.97
C ILE A 30 -7.87 4.01 -32.48
N ARG A 31 -8.99 3.36 -32.16
CA ARG A 31 -10.25 4.02 -31.77
C ARG A 31 -10.35 4.28 -30.27
N VAL A 32 -9.57 3.57 -29.46
CA VAL A 32 -9.65 3.64 -27.99
C VAL A 32 -8.29 4.00 -27.39
N THR A 33 -8.31 4.74 -26.29
CA THR A 33 -7.11 4.97 -25.48
C THR A 33 -6.94 3.81 -24.50
N LEU A 34 -5.91 2.98 -24.71
CA LEU A 34 -5.57 1.88 -23.81
C LEU A 34 -4.81 2.40 -22.59
N ILE A 35 -5.34 2.15 -21.39
CA ILE A 35 -4.71 2.48 -20.12
C ILE A 35 -4.32 1.18 -19.41
N ASN A 36 -3.04 1.01 -19.11
CA ASN A 36 -2.53 -0.19 -18.45
C ASN A 36 -2.20 0.09 -16.97
N PHE A 37 -2.90 -0.60 -16.06
CA PHE A 37 -2.69 -0.54 -14.61
C PHE A 37 -1.76 -1.65 -14.11
N THR A 38 -0.66 -1.92 -14.82
CA THR A 38 0.32 -2.93 -14.39
C THR A 38 1.07 -2.46 -13.14
N ILE A 39 1.21 -3.37 -12.17
CA ILE A 39 1.99 -3.15 -10.95
C ILE A 39 3.45 -2.91 -11.32
N THR A 40 4.02 -1.81 -10.85
CA THR A 40 5.44 -1.50 -11.03
C THR A 40 6.25 -1.96 -9.81
N GLN A 41 7.53 -2.25 -10.02
CA GLN A 41 8.42 -2.71 -8.94
C GLN A 41 8.51 -1.70 -7.79
N ASN A 42 8.63 -0.40 -8.14
CA ASN A 42 8.67 0.67 -7.15
C ASN A 42 7.33 0.85 -6.43
N GLY A 43 6.21 0.76 -7.16
CA GLY A 43 4.88 0.85 -6.56
C GLY A 43 4.63 -0.25 -5.54
N LEU A 44 4.99 -1.49 -5.88
CA LEU A 44 4.88 -2.62 -4.96
C LEU A 44 5.84 -2.50 -3.78
N GLU A 45 7.07 -2.03 -3.99
CA GLU A 45 8.02 -1.77 -2.90
C GLU A 45 7.41 -0.80 -1.88
N HIS A 46 6.87 0.33 -2.33
CA HIS A 46 6.22 1.29 -1.43
C HIS A 46 5.01 0.70 -0.69
N GLN A 47 4.21 -0.13 -1.36
CA GLN A 47 3.06 -0.80 -0.75
C GLN A 47 3.50 -1.80 0.34
N LEU A 48 4.50 -2.62 0.05
CA LEU A 48 5.05 -3.57 1.03
C LEU A 48 5.73 -2.84 2.20
N LEU A 49 6.41 -1.72 1.94
CA LEU A 49 6.99 -0.88 2.99
C LEU A 49 5.91 -0.37 3.95
N SER A 50 4.83 0.20 3.42
CA SER A 50 3.72 0.65 4.26
C SER A 50 3.09 -0.49 5.06
N LEU A 51 2.96 -1.70 4.50
CA LEU A 51 2.48 -2.87 5.25
C LEU A 51 3.40 -3.26 6.42
N VAL A 52 4.73 -3.22 6.21
CA VAL A 52 5.70 -3.52 7.28
C VAL A 52 5.64 -2.46 8.37
N VAL A 53 5.70 -1.18 8.00
CA VAL A 53 5.73 -0.08 8.97
C VAL A 53 4.41 0.00 9.74
N LEU A 54 3.27 -0.28 9.09
CA LEU A 54 1.97 -0.33 9.76
C LEU A 54 1.94 -1.37 10.89
N ASN A 55 2.61 -2.50 10.69
CA ASN A 55 2.68 -3.57 11.69
C ASN A 55 3.71 -3.27 12.80
N GLU A 56 4.87 -2.74 12.46
CA GLU A 56 5.95 -2.49 13.43
C GLU A 56 5.77 -1.16 14.21
N GLU A 57 5.45 -0.07 13.51
CA GLU A 57 5.34 1.29 14.05
C GLU A 57 4.07 1.99 13.52
N PRO A 58 2.87 1.59 13.98
CA PRO A 58 1.59 2.09 13.46
C PRO A 58 1.40 3.60 13.64
N HIS A 59 1.99 4.19 14.68
CA HIS A 59 1.97 5.64 14.89
C HIS A 59 2.62 6.40 13.73
N LEU A 60 3.72 5.88 13.18
CA LEU A 60 4.46 6.52 12.10
C LEU A 60 3.65 6.57 10.80
N GLU A 61 2.96 5.48 10.45
CA GLU A 61 2.07 5.46 9.28
C GLU A 61 0.81 6.30 9.50
N TYR A 62 0.29 6.38 10.73
CA TYR A 62 -0.82 7.30 11.06
C TYR A 62 -0.40 8.76 10.86
N GLU A 63 0.74 9.17 11.40
CA GLU A 63 1.28 10.53 11.26
C GLU A 63 1.53 10.88 9.79
N ARG A 64 2.13 9.95 9.02
CA ARG A 64 2.29 10.09 7.56
C ARG A 64 0.95 10.31 6.86
N LYS A 65 -0.07 9.53 7.21
CA LYS A 65 -1.40 9.64 6.60
C LYS A 65 -2.02 11.02 6.87
N VAL A 66 -1.98 11.48 8.12
CA VAL A 66 -2.50 12.80 8.50
C VAL A 66 -1.75 13.92 7.78
N LEU A 67 -0.42 13.82 7.67
CA LEU A 67 0.41 14.78 6.95
C LEU A 67 0.00 14.85 5.46
N LEU A 68 -0.19 13.71 4.80
CA LEU A 68 -0.62 13.66 3.39
C LEU A 68 -2.03 14.21 3.18
N GLU A 69 -2.97 13.89 4.08
CA GLU A 69 -4.34 14.43 4.04
C GLU A 69 -4.33 15.96 4.21
N THR A 70 -3.52 16.47 5.13
CA THR A 70 -3.38 17.91 5.37
C THR A 70 -2.77 18.61 4.16
N MET A 71 -1.71 18.07 3.57
CA MET A 71 -1.11 18.59 2.34
C MET A 71 -2.11 18.62 1.17
N ALA A 72 -2.89 17.56 0.99
CA ALA A 72 -3.90 17.49 -0.07
C ALA A 72 -4.99 18.54 0.14
N GLN A 73 -5.42 18.77 1.39
CA GLN A 73 -6.41 19.79 1.73
C GLN A 73 -5.87 21.21 1.54
N ASP A 74 -4.61 21.47 1.89
CA ASP A 74 -3.95 22.75 1.67
C ASP A 74 -3.84 23.07 0.16
N LEU A 75 -3.39 22.11 -0.66
CA LEU A 75 -3.31 22.25 -2.12
C LEU A 75 -4.69 22.49 -2.76
N LYS A 76 -5.71 21.78 -2.28
CA LYS A 76 -7.09 22.00 -2.72
C LYS A 76 -7.56 23.41 -2.37
N SER A 77 -7.29 23.87 -1.15
CA SER A 77 -7.68 25.21 -0.70
C SER A 77 -7.02 26.30 -1.54
N LEU A 78 -5.73 26.15 -1.90
CA LEU A 78 -5.05 27.06 -2.82
C LEU A 78 -5.74 27.13 -4.18
N ARG A 79 -6.10 25.97 -4.73
CA ARG A 79 -6.82 25.90 -6.02
C ARG A 79 -8.20 26.54 -5.93
N ASP A 80 -8.93 26.29 -4.86
CA ASP A 80 -10.25 26.88 -4.64
C ASP A 80 -10.17 28.42 -4.55
N PHE A 81 -9.10 28.98 -3.96
CA PHE A 81 -8.86 30.42 -3.96
C PHE A 81 -8.48 30.97 -5.34
N GLU A 82 -7.67 30.25 -6.10
CA GLU A 82 -7.28 30.64 -7.47
C GLU A 82 -8.51 30.66 -8.38
N ASP A 83 -9.29 29.58 -8.39
CA ASP A 83 -10.51 29.44 -9.19
C ASP A 83 -11.53 30.55 -8.84
N ARG A 84 -11.69 30.84 -7.53
CA ARG A 84 -12.58 31.92 -7.07
C ARG A 84 -12.09 33.30 -7.50
N THR A 85 -10.78 33.53 -7.50
CA THR A 85 -10.21 34.79 -7.97
C THR A 85 -10.43 34.96 -9.47
N LEU A 86 -10.19 33.90 -10.26
CA LEU A 86 -10.45 33.89 -11.71
C LEU A 86 -11.93 34.11 -12.03
N GLU A 87 -12.84 33.49 -11.29
CA GLU A 87 -14.29 33.70 -11.44
C GLU A 87 -14.66 35.17 -11.22
N MET A 88 -14.14 35.79 -10.15
CA MET A 88 -14.41 37.20 -9.84
C MET A 88 -13.84 38.16 -10.89
N LEU A 89 -12.64 37.88 -11.40
CA LEU A 89 -12.01 38.66 -12.48
C LEU A 89 -12.76 38.54 -13.81
N THR A 90 -13.30 37.35 -14.11
CA THR A 90 -14.02 37.10 -15.37
C THR A 90 -15.43 37.67 -15.34
N THR A 91 -16.07 37.67 -14.17
CA THR A 91 -17.43 38.20 -13.98
C THR A 91 -17.46 39.75 -13.91
N SER A 92 -16.32 40.41 -13.71
CA SER A 92 -16.26 41.86 -13.62
C SER A 92 -16.12 42.53 -14.99
N GLU A 93 -17.23 43.07 -15.51
CA GLU A 93 -17.23 43.86 -16.75
C GLU A 93 -16.90 45.36 -16.55
N GLN A 94 -17.07 45.92 -15.34
CA GLN A 94 -16.77 47.35 -15.05
C GLN A 94 -16.17 47.55 -13.64
N HIS A 95 -15.09 48.35 -13.57
CA HIS A 95 -14.30 48.79 -12.40
C HIS A 95 -13.97 47.75 -11.30
N LEU A 96 -12.90 46.99 -11.56
CA LEU A 96 -12.28 46.00 -10.66
C LEU A 96 -11.86 46.56 -9.28
N LEU A 97 -11.43 47.82 -9.22
CA LEU A 97 -10.83 48.42 -8.02
C LEU A 97 -11.87 48.82 -6.95
N ASP A 98 -13.14 48.94 -7.31
CA ASP A 98 -14.20 49.36 -6.39
C ASP A 98 -14.85 48.16 -5.65
N ARG A 99 -14.49 46.93 -6.02
CA ARG A 99 -15.05 45.71 -5.43
C ARG A 99 -14.29 45.33 -4.17
N HIS A 100 -14.79 45.76 -3.02
CA HIS A 100 -14.27 45.33 -1.71
C HIS A 100 -14.20 43.81 -1.56
N ASP A 101 -15.18 43.06 -2.08
CA ASP A 101 -15.17 41.59 -2.04
C ASP A 101 -13.96 40.97 -2.75
N LEU A 102 -13.48 41.56 -3.86
CA LEU A 102 -12.32 41.06 -4.59
C LEU A 102 -11.04 41.32 -3.79
N ILE A 103 -10.92 42.52 -3.22
CA ILE A 103 -9.79 42.91 -2.37
C ILE A 103 -9.73 42.03 -1.11
N ASP A 104 -10.87 41.74 -0.49
CA ASP A 104 -10.96 40.88 0.68
C ASP A 104 -10.59 39.43 0.35
N ASN A 105 -11.04 38.89 -0.78
CA ASN A 105 -10.66 37.55 -1.22
C ASN A 105 -9.18 37.45 -1.61
N LEU A 106 -8.62 38.47 -2.28
CA LEU A 106 -7.18 38.53 -2.58
C LEU A 106 -6.34 38.64 -1.30
N THR A 107 -6.77 39.44 -0.34
CA THR A 107 -6.07 39.60 0.95
C THR A 107 -6.11 38.30 1.74
N ARG A 108 -7.28 37.65 1.81
CA ARG A 108 -7.44 36.35 2.48
C ARG A 108 -6.63 35.26 1.78
N SER A 109 -6.68 35.20 0.44
CA SER A 109 -5.89 34.24 -0.34
C SER A 109 -4.39 34.42 -0.11
N LYS A 110 -3.91 35.67 -0.07
CA LYS A 110 -2.50 35.98 0.25
C LYS A 110 -2.12 35.49 1.65
N ILE A 111 -2.89 35.84 2.68
CA ILE A 111 -2.63 35.41 4.06
C ILE A 111 -2.61 33.88 4.16
N THR A 112 -3.62 33.20 3.61
CA THR A 112 -3.70 31.74 3.65
C THR A 112 -2.59 31.08 2.83
N SER A 113 -2.17 31.67 1.71
CA SER A 113 -1.04 31.17 0.92
C SER A 113 0.28 31.29 1.67
N ASP A 114 0.51 32.41 2.37
CA ASP A 114 1.69 32.60 3.21
C ASP A 114 1.70 31.60 4.39
N GLU A 115 0.55 31.36 5.02
CA GLU A 115 0.40 30.33 6.06
C GLU A 115 0.68 28.91 5.53
N ILE A 116 0.14 28.57 4.35
CA ILE A 116 0.36 27.27 3.71
C ILE A 116 1.83 27.11 3.32
N ALA A 117 2.49 28.16 2.84
CA ALA A 117 3.92 28.12 2.53
C ALA A 117 4.78 27.81 3.77
N ASN A 118 4.44 28.43 4.91
CA ASN A 118 5.10 28.13 6.18
C ASN A 118 4.84 26.69 6.63
N ARG A 119 3.58 26.24 6.61
CA ARG A 119 3.20 24.85 6.96
C ARG A 119 3.86 23.84 6.02
N TYR A 120 3.98 24.15 4.74
CA TYR A 120 4.64 23.29 3.75
C TYR A 120 6.10 23.06 4.11
N HIS A 121 6.80 24.11 4.56
CA HIS A 121 8.19 23.98 4.98
C HIS A 121 8.35 23.09 6.23
N GLU A 122 7.45 23.23 7.21
CA GLU A 122 7.39 22.35 8.39
C GLU A 122 7.08 20.89 8.00
N ASN A 123 6.09 20.72 7.12
CA ASN A 123 5.68 19.42 6.61
C ASN A 123 6.82 18.70 5.85
N GLU A 124 7.64 19.43 5.09
CA GLU A 124 8.81 18.85 4.41
C GLU A 124 9.86 18.32 5.41
N SER A 125 10.08 19.03 6.51
CA SER A 125 10.95 18.57 7.60
C SER A 125 10.39 17.31 8.27
N ASN A 126 9.09 17.31 8.57
CA ASN A 126 8.39 16.15 9.17
C ASN A 126 8.40 14.95 8.23
N GLU A 127 8.15 15.15 6.93
CA GLU A 127 8.20 14.08 5.93
C GLU A 127 9.61 13.48 5.84
N ARG A 128 10.65 14.31 5.88
CA ARG A 128 12.04 13.85 5.93
C ARG A 128 12.31 12.99 7.17
N GLN A 129 11.86 13.41 8.35
CA GLN A 129 12.02 12.63 9.59
C GLN A 129 11.28 11.30 9.53
N ILE A 130 10.03 11.30 9.05
CA ILE A 130 9.23 10.09 8.83
C ILE A 130 9.94 9.16 7.85
N ASN A 131 10.44 9.69 6.73
CA ASN A 131 11.15 8.89 5.73
C ASN A 131 12.45 8.30 6.29
N LEU A 132 13.20 9.05 7.10
CA LEU A 132 14.39 8.54 7.79
C LEU A 132 14.05 7.37 8.73
N ALA A 133 12.99 7.48 9.52
CA ALA A 133 12.53 6.38 10.36
C ALA A 133 12.16 5.12 9.55
N ARG A 134 11.56 5.31 8.36
CA ARG A 134 11.18 4.20 7.45
C ARG A 134 12.36 3.56 6.72
N GLN A 135 13.52 4.22 6.61
CA GLN A 135 14.67 3.71 5.84
C GLN A 135 15.12 2.31 6.29
N CYS A 136 14.98 1.99 7.58
CA CYS A 136 15.34 0.68 8.12
C CYS A 136 14.57 -0.49 7.47
N TYR A 137 13.34 -0.24 6.98
CA TYR A 137 12.46 -1.25 6.41
C TYR A 137 12.48 -1.29 4.87
N VAL A 138 13.08 -0.30 4.21
CA VAL A 138 13.15 -0.19 2.73
C VAL A 138 13.82 -1.42 2.12
N SER A 139 14.92 -1.90 2.71
CA SER A 139 15.64 -3.07 2.20
C SER A 139 14.78 -4.35 2.21
N LEU A 140 13.89 -4.49 3.19
CA LEU A 140 12.95 -5.61 3.27
C LEU A 140 11.90 -5.49 2.15
N ALA A 141 11.32 -4.30 1.99
CA ALA A 141 10.32 -4.03 0.95
C ALA A 141 10.88 -4.25 -0.47
N LYS A 142 12.13 -3.84 -0.72
CA LYS A 142 12.86 -4.10 -1.98
C LYS A 142 12.94 -5.58 -2.29
N ARG A 143 13.37 -6.39 -1.32
CA ARG A 143 13.51 -7.85 -1.51
C ARG A 143 12.15 -8.53 -1.66
N GLY A 144 11.11 -8.05 -0.95
CA GLY A 144 9.73 -8.50 -1.13
C GLY A 144 9.21 -8.22 -2.55
N SER A 145 9.42 -7.00 -3.06
CA SER A 145 9.02 -6.62 -4.41
C SER A 145 9.72 -7.50 -5.46
N LEU A 146 11.05 -7.63 -5.37
CA LEU A 146 11.81 -8.53 -6.27
C LEU A 146 11.26 -9.95 -6.28
N LEU A 147 10.91 -10.49 -5.11
CA LEU A 147 10.43 -11.85 -4.99
C LEU A 147 9.05 -12.06 -5.62
N TYR A 148 8.15 -11.08 -5.51
CA TYR A 148 6.88 -11.10 -6.24
C TYR A 148 7.10 -11.12 -7.76
N PHE A 149 7.99 -10.27 -8.29
CA PHE A 149 8.27 -10.27 -9.73
C PHE A 149 8.89 -11.59 -10.19
N LEU A 150 9.78 -12.20 -9.40
CA LEU A 150 10.32 -13.53 -9.68
C LEU A 150 9.21 -14.58 -9.77
N ILE A 151 8.28 -14.60 -8.79
CA ILE A 151 7.13 -15.51 -8.82
C ILE A 151 6.24 -15.23 -10.03
N ASN A 152 5.96 -13.96 -10.32
CA ASN A 152 5.12 -13.57 -11.46
C ASN A 152 5.77 -14.00 -12.80
N HIS A 153 7.09 -14.00 -12.89
CA HIS A 153 7.82 -14.50 -14.06
C HIS A 153 7.74 -16.02 -14.22
N LEU A 154 7.42 -16.80 -13.19
CA LEU A 154 7.22 -18.26 -13.32
C LEU A 154 6.05 -18.61 -14.26
N SER A 155 5.07 -17.73 -14.39
CA SER A 155 3.97 -17.88 -15.36
C SER A 155 4.45 -18.02 -16.81
N ARG A 156 5.64 -17.51 -17.13
CA ARG A 156 6.27 -17.65 -18.45
C ARG A 156 6.79 -19.07 -18.72
N LEU A 157 7.12 -19.82 -17.67
CA LEU A 157 7.55 -21.21 -17.78
C LEU A 157 6.34 -22.14 -17.93
N ASN A 158 5.31 -21.93 -17.10
CA ASN A 158 4.06 -22.66 -17.18
C ASN A 158 2.90 -21.76 -16.72
N ILE A 159 1.83 -21.72 -17.52
CA ILE A 159 0.62 -20.93 -17.31
C ILE A 159 -0.05 -21.27 -15.97
N MET A 160 0.16 -22.48 -15.44
CA MET A 160 -0.35 -22.91 -14.14
C MET A 160 0.30 -22.17 -12.95
N TYR A 161 1.48 -21.56 -13.12
CA TYR A 161 2.19 -20.80 -12.07
C TYR A 161 1.81 -19.32 -12.08
N GLN A 162 0.51 -19.04 -12.04
CA GLN A 162 -0.01 -17.68 -11.92
C GLN A 162 -0.49 -17.41 -10.50
N PHE A 163 0.10 -16.40 -9.86
CA PHE A 163 -0.22 -16.01 -8.49
C PHE A 163 -0.76 -14.58 -8.47
N SER A 164 -1.83 -14.36 -7.70
CA SER A 164 -2.38 -13.01 -7.51
C SER A 164 -1.49 -12.18 -6.59
N LEU A 165 -1.51 -10.86 -6.78
CA LEU A 165 -0.84 -9.94 -5.85
C LEU A 165 -1.45 -10.04 -4.45
N THR A 166 -2.77 -10.19 -4.34
CA THR A 166 -3.49 -10.30 -3.06
C THR A 166 -3.01 -11.50 -2.25
N TRP A 167 -2.81 -12.65 -2.90
CA TRP A 167 -2.24 -13.84 -2.28
C TRP A 167 -0.81 -13.58 -1.76
N PHE A 168 0.02 -12.92 -2.57
CA PHE A 168 1.39 -12.58 -2.17
C PHE A 168 1.41 -11.65 -0.95
N GLN A 169 0.58 -10.61 -0.95
CA GLN A 169 0.47 -9.66 0.16
C GLN A 169 -0.01 -10.31 1.46
N ARG A 170 -1.03 -11.19 1.38
CA ARG A 170 -1.49 -11.96 2.54
C ARG A 170 -0.37 -12.85 3.09
N THR A 171 0.35 -13.57 2.23
CA THR A 171 1.48 -14.42 2.61
C THR A 171 2.61 -13.61 3.24
N PHE A 172 2.95 -12.46 2.64
CA PHE A 172 3.94 -11.52 3.15
C PHE A 172 3.55 -11.01 4.54
N HIS A 173 2.29 -10.63 4.73
CA HIS A 173 1.75 -10.17 6.01
C HIS A 173 1.78 -11.29 7.08
N SER A 174 1.36 -12.50 6.75
CA SER A 174 1.43 -13.66 7.66
C SER A 174 2.86 -13.96 8.13
N CYS A 175 3.85 -13.84 7.23
CA CYS A 175 5.25 -14.04 7.58
C CYS A 175 5.75 -13.03 8.61
N ILE A 176 5.25 -11.78 8.58
CA ILE A 176 5.58 -10.73 9.56
C ILE A 176 4.97 -11.09 10.93
N LEU A 177 3.70 -11.49 10.97
CA LEU A 177 3.01 -11.85 12.21
C LEU A 177 3.62 -13.09 12.90
N ASP A 178 4.03 -14.10 12.14
CA ASP A 178 4.66 -15.32 12.66
C ASP A 178 6.04 -15.06 13.27
N HIS A 179 6.72 -14.03 12.81
CA HIS A 179 7.96 -13.57 13.43
C HIS A 179 7.68 -12.94 14.81
N ASP A 180 6.64 -12.13 14.93
CA ASP A 180 6.26 -11.51 16.20
C ASP A 180 5.81 -12.50 17.27
N SER A 181 5.07 -13.55 16.88
CA SER A 181 4.73 -14.65 17.79
C SER A 181 5.96 -15.42 18.26
N THR A 182 6.91 -15.69 17.34
CA THR A 182 8.21 -16.29 17.66
C THR A 182 8.99 -15.42 18.66
N ARG A 183 9.02 -14.10 18.45
CA ARG A 183 9.71 -13.11 19.28
C ARG A 183 9.12 -13.02 20.68
N ARG A 184 7.78 -12.96 20.79
CA ARG A 184 7.05 -12.95 22.07
C ARG A 184 7.28 -14.24 22.86
N MET A 185 7.36 -15.39 22.18
CA MET A 185 7.65 -16.68 22.82
C MET A 185 9.11 -16.81 23.27
N SER A 186 10.09 -16.29 22.51
CA SER A 186 11.49 -16.29 22.96
C SER A 186 11.72 -15.41 24.19
N MET A 187 10.93 -14.35 24.39
CA MET A 187 10.96 -13.53 25.61
C MET A 187 10.35 -14.25 26.81
N THR A 188 9.32 -15.10 26.63
CA THR A 188 8.78 -15.95 27.70
C THR A 188 9.63 -17.20 27.98
N ASN A 189 10.45 -17.63 27.01
CA ASN A 189 11.30 -18.81 27.15
C ASN A 189 12.65 -18.52 27.82
N LEU A 190 13.04 -17.26 28.02
CA LEU A 190 14.12 -16.95 28.97
C LEU A 190 13.74 -17.24 30.43
N SER A 191 12.44 -17.39 30.72
CA SER A 191 11.95 -17.84 32.03
C SER A 191 11.76 -19.36 32.15
N ASN A 192 11.66 -20.10 31.04
CA ASN A 192 11.37 -21.53 31.04
C ASN A 192 12.28 -22.27 30.05
N GLU A 193 13.48 -22.64 30.52
CA GLU A 193 14.18 -23.81 29.99
C GLU A 193 13.34 -25.06 30.31
N LEU A 194 13.24 -25.97 29.33
CA LEU A 194 12.61 -27.32 29.31
C LEU A 194 11.35 -27.43 28.42
N ASP A 195 11.54 -27.80 27.14
CA ASP A 195 10.94 -29.04 26.60
C ASP A 195 11.27 -29.29 25.11
N PRO A 196 11.89 -30.45 24.75
CA PRO A 196 12.18 -30.82 23.35
C PRO A 196 10.94 -31.04 22.48
N LEU A 197 9.79 -31.36 23.07
CA LEU A 197 8.54 -31.68 22.36
C LEU A 197 7.84 -30.45 21.76
N GLN A 198 8.14 -29.24 22.26
CA GLN A 198 7.66 -27.99 21.66
C GLN A 198 8.32 -27.68 20.31
N ARG A 199 9.53 -28.23 20.05
CA ARG A 199 10.19 -28.08 18.73
C ARG A 199 9.47 -28.88 17.64
N LEU A 200 8.94 -30.05 17.97
CA LEU A 200 8.25 -30.93 17.01
C LEU A 200 6.84 -30.44 16.65
N THR A 201 6.12 -29.82 17.58
CA THR A 201 4.83 -29.16 17.29
C THR A 201 5.00 -27.91 16.42
N ARG A 202 6.18 -27.28 16.45
CA ARG A 202 6.53 -26.10 15.63
C ARG A 202 6.66 -26.43 14.14
N GLN A 203 7.22 -27.59 13.81
CA GLN A 203 7.39 -28.06 12.43
C GLN A 203 6.07 -28.52 11.78
N ARG A 204 5.07 -28.84 12.62
CA ARG A 204 3.73 -29.33 12.21
C ARG A 204 2.70 -28.20 12.02
N ARG A 205 2.91 -27.02 12.62
CA ARG A 205 2.05 -25.83 12.39
C ARG A 205 2.42 -25.07 11.12
N SER A 206 3.69 -25.06 10.73
CA SER A 206 4.12 -24.54 9.42
C SER A 206 3.50 -25.33 8.27
N SER A 207 3.31 -26.65 8.43
CA SER A 207 2.63 -27.47 7.42
C SER A 207 1.12 -27.22 7.36
N SER A 208 0.47 -26.81 8.46
CA SER A 208 -0.96 -26.48 8.43
C SER A 208 -1.24 -25.13 7.79
N LEU A 209 -0.39 -24.12 8.03
CA LEU A 209 -0.45 -22.83 7.34
C LEU A 209 -0.10 -22.98 5.86
N LEU A 210 0.92 -23.78 5.51
CA LEU A 210 1.19 -24.12 4.11
C LEU A 210 0.01 -24.86 3.47
N SER A 211 -0.62 -25.82 4.14
CA SER A 211 -1.83 -26.49 3.60
C SER A 211 -3.05 -25.55 3.47
N SER A 212 -3.16 -24.53 4.32
CA SER A 212 -4.18 -23.47 4.23
C SER A 212 -3.87 -22.49 3.08
N LEU A 213 -2.60 -22.13 2.90
CA LEU A 213 -2.11 -21.26 1.82
C LEU A 213 -2.16 -21.95 0.44
N ILE A 214 -1.99 -23.28 0.40
CA ILE A 214 -2.04 -24.13 -0.80
C ILE A 214 -3.47 -24.60 -1.14
N SER A 215 -4.41 -24.57 -0.18
CA SER A 215 -5.83 -24.86 -0.47
C SER A 215 -6.59 -23.66 -1.07
N SER A 216 -6.03 -22.45 -0.96
CA SER A 216 -6.61 -21.22 -1.50
C SER A 216 -5.82 -20.53 -2.64
N PRO A 217 -5.18 -21.22 -3.63
CA PRO A 217 -4.59 -20.53 -4.78
C PRO A 217 -5.64 -20.22 -5.86
N ARG A 218 -6.89 -20.68 -5.69
CA ARG A 218 -7.93 -20.73 -6.72
C ARG A 218 -9.09 -19.76 -6.48
N GLN A 219 -8.84 -18.58 -5.91
CA GLN A 219 -9.85 -17.52 -5.99
C GLN A 219 -9.70 -16.83 -7.34
N SER A 220 -10.61 -17.20 -8.25
CA SER A 220 -10.81 -16.61 -9.56
C SER A 220 -10.86 -15.09 -9.48
N ILE A 221 -10.19 -14.46 -10.45
CA ILE A 221 -9.99 -13.01 -10.64
C ILE A 221 -11.33 -12.21 -10.71
N SER A 222 -12.48 -12.90 -10.75
CA SER A 222 -13.79 -12.38 -11.12
C SER A 222 -14.56 -11.59 -10.04
N GLU A 223 -14.13 -11.54 -8.78
CA GLU A 223 -14.94 -10.91 -7.70
C GLU A 223 -14.34 -9.65 -7.04
N GLU A 224 -13.06 -9.31 -7.22
CA GLU A 224 -12.39 -8.31 -6.36
C GLU A 224 -12.39 -6.85 -6.88
N LEU A 225 -13.40 -6.43 -7.66
CA LEU A 225 -13.56 -5.02 -8.09
C LEU A 225 -14.60 -4.23 -7.27
N THR A 226 -15.20 -4.84 -6.24
CA THR A 226 -15.86 -4.05 -5.20
C THR A 226 -14.80 -3.41 -4.32
N ARG A 227 -14.87 -2.08 -4.20
CA ARG A 227 -14.19 -1.28 -3.17
C ARG A 227 -14.14 -2.03 -1.83
N GLU A 228 -13.03 -2.67 -1.56
CA GLU A 228 -12.67 -3.08 -0.21
C GLU A 228 -11.37 -2.38 0.12
N GLN A 229 -11.51 -1.23 0.78
CA GLN A 229 -10.68 -0.98 1.94
C GLN A 229 -10.61 -2.30 2.70
N ILE A 230 -9.42 -2.87 2.88
CA ILE A 230 -9.24 -3.98 3.81
C ILE A 230 -9.98 -3.56 5.09
N PRO A 231 -11.08 -4.23 5.49
CA PRO A 231 -11.71 -3.91 6.76
C PRO A 231 -10.70 -4.38 7.81
N ILE A 232 -9.98 -3.41 8.38
CA ILE A 232 -9.14 -3.62 9.55
C ILE A 232 -10.10 -3.94 10.67
N ASN A 233 -10.42 -5.22 10.85
CA ASN A 233 -11.20 -5.69 11.98
C ASN A 233 -10.40 -5.39 13.25
N LEU A 234 -10.67 -4.23 13.85
CA LEU A 234 -10.31 -3.85 15.21
C LEU A 234 -11.02 -4.79 16.21
N THR A 235 -10.61 -6.06 16.29
CA THR A 235 -10.91 -6.88 17.47
C THR A 235 -9.78 -6.71 18.47
N ARG A 236 -9.92 -5.63 19.23
CA ARG A 236 -9.15 -5.30 20.43
C ARG A 236 -9.32 -6.40 21.48
N THR A 237 -8.31 -7.23 21.68
CA THR A 237 -8.09 -7.87 23.00
C THR A 237 -7.39 -6.87 23.90
N ARG A 238 -8.16 -6.34 24.85
CA ARG A 238 -7.75 -5.37 25.87
C ARG A 238 -6.78 -6.04 26.85
N HIS A 239 -5.48 -6.03 26.56
CA HIS A 239 -4.46 -6.32 27.57
C HIS A 239 -3.66 -5.07 27.91
N ASN A 240 -4.02 -4.55 29.07
CA ASN A 240 -3.34 -3.51 29.81
C ASN A 240 -1.89 -3.94 30.05
N THR A 241 -0.93 -3.38 29.31
CA THR A 241 0.50 -3.53 29.63
C THR A 241 1.15 -2.16 29.55
N LYS A 242 1.35 -1.59 30.75
CA LYS A 242 2.21 -0.46 31.01
C LYS A 242 3.59 -0.73 30.38
N SER A 243 4.10 0.27 29.68
CA SER A 243 5.52 0.62 29.57
C SER A 243 6.52 -0.54 29.59
N PHE A 244 6.87 -1.06 28.40
CA PHE A 244 8.20 -1.63 28.19
C PHE A 244 8.60 -1.41 26.72
N VAL A 245 8.82 -0.13 26.37
CA VAL A 245 9.60 0.22 25.18
C VAL A 245 11.05 -0.08 25.55
N SER A 246 11.49 -1.33 25.39
CA SER A 246 12.91 -1.61 25.33
C SER A 246 13.42 -1.04 24.02
N THR A 247 14.28 -0.03 24.12
CA THR A 247 14.96 0.62 23.01
C THR A 247 15.84 -0.39 22.27
N ILE A 248 15.25 -1.17 21.37
CA ILE A 248 16.00 -2.09 20.50
C ILE A 248 16.81 -1.25 19.52
N THR A 249 18.12 -1.44 19.52
CA THR A 249 19.05 -0.73 18.65
C THR A 249 18.76 -1.02 17.17
N PRO A 250 18.96 -0.04 16.27
CA PRO A 250 18.66 -0.19 14.83
C PRO A 250 19.41 -1.37 14.17
N GLN A 251 20.55 -1.78 14.73
CA GLN A 251 21.33 -2.95 14.29
C GLN A 251 20.66 -4.29 14.63
N GLN A 252 20.06 -4.43 15.81
CA GLN A 252 19.29 -5.62 16.18
C GLN A 252 18.00 -5.72 15.33
N ARG A 253 17.41 -4.59 14.97
CA ARG A 253 16.26 -4.53 14.04
C ARG A 253 16.66 -4.99 12.63
N ALA A 254 17.81 -4.54 12.11
CA ALA A 254 18.31 -4.98 10.80
C ALA A 254 18.63 -6.49 10.73
N ALA A 255 19.17 -7.08 11.81
CA ALA A 255 19.40 -8.53 11.90
C ALA A 255 18.08 -9.32 11.92
N THR A 256 17.08 -8.79 12.62
CA THR A 256 15.71 -9.35 12.68
C THR A 256 15.04 -9.32 11.30
N LEU A 257 15.21 -8.23 10.55
CA LEU A 257 14.68 -8.08 9.20
C LEU A 257 15.38 -8.99 8.17
N ARG A 258 16.67 -9.30 8.33
CA ARG A 258 17.36 -10.32 7.51
C ARG A 258 16.77 -11.72 7.73
N LEU A 259 16.47 -12.08 8.98
CA LEU A 259 15.80 -13.35 9.30
C LEU A 259 14.38 -13.42 8.73
N MET A 260 13.64 -12.30 8.70
CA MET A 260 12.33 -12.24 8.03
C MET A 260 12.45 -12.51 6.53
N VAL A 261 13.43 -11.90 5.87
CA VAL A 261 13.69 -12.08 4.45
C VAL A 261 14.11 -13.52 4.12
N ASP A 262 14.95 -14.14 4.95
CA ASP A 262 15.37 -15.52 4.75
C ASP A 262 14.22 -16.50 4.99
N ARG A 263 13.30 -16.19 5.92
CA ARG A 263 12.04 -16.93 6.05
C ARG A 263 11.11 -16.72 4.86
N LEU A 264 10.99 -15.50 4.34
CA LEU A 264 10.14 -15.21 3.18
C LEU A 264 10.62 -15.91 1.91
N THR A 265 11.94 -15.90 1.70
CA THR A 265 12.56 -16.66 0.62
C THR A 265 12.42 -18.16 0.82
N TYR A 266 12.55 -18.65 2.05
CA TYR A 266 12.34 -20.07 2.35
C TYR A 266 10.88 -20.51 2.18
N THR A 267 9.89 -19.74 2.63
CA THR A 267 8.47 -20.06 2.48
C THR A 267 8.06 -20.03 1.01
N ILE A 268 8.54 -19.07 0.24
CA ILE A 268 8.28 -18.99 -1.19
C ILE A 268 9.01 -20.09 -1.95
N TYR A 269 10.27 -20.38 -1.60
CA TYR A 269 11.00 -21.51 -2.16
C TYR A 269 10.29 -22.84 -1.86
N GLN A 270 9.83 -23.07 -0.62
CA GLN A 270 9.06 -24.24 -0.27
C GLN A 270 7.78 -24.33 -1.09
N LEU A 271 7.04 -23.23 -1.23
CA LEU A 271 5.79 -23.19 -1.98
C LEU A 271 6.01 -23.49 -3.47
N VAL A 272 7.03 -22.87 -4.06
CA VAL A 272 7.41 -23.08 -5.46
C VAL A 272 7.95 -24.50 -5.68
N SER A 273 8.81 -25.00 -4.79
CA SER A 273 9.35 -26.36 -4.84
C SER A 273 8.25 -27.40 -4.68
N TRP A 274 7.29 -27.21 -3.77
CA TRP A 274 6.13 -28.10 -3.67
C TRP A 274 5.28 -28.04 -4.93
N SER A 275 5.06 -26.85 -5.50
CA SER A 275 4.28 -26.71 -6.74
C SER A 275 4.96 -27.24 -8.01
N LEU A 276 6.30 -27.40 -7.98
CA LEU A 276 7.10 -27.93 -9.09
C LEU A 276 7.31 -29.45 -9.01
N PHE A 277 7.33 -30.01 -7.80
CA PHE A 277 7.71 -31.41 -7.55
C PHE A 277 6.60 -32.28 -6.92
N ALA A 278 5.39 -31.73 -6.68
CA ALA A 278 4.19 -32.49 -6.33
C ALA A 278 3.28 -32.65 -7.56
#